data_AF-A0A564Z127-F1
#
_entry.id   AF-A0A564Z127-F1
#
_cell.length_a   1.000
_cell.length_b   1.000
_cell.length_c   1.000
_cell.angle_alpha   90.00
_cell.angle_beta   90.00
_cell.angle_gamma   90.00
#
_symmetry.space_group_name_H-M   'P 1'
#
loop_
_entity.id
_entity.type
_entity.pdbx_description
1 polymer ?
#
loop_
_entity_poly.entity_id
_entity_poly.type
_entity_poly.pdbx_seq_one_letter_code
_entity_poly.pdbx_strand_id
1 'polypeptide(L)'
;MKGKLAKFFSKFSSDKFPKDSEGRRLNEPKSEAVPKTPCPEPPLRTPREAPSEVAMRATEAALGRIAAQKIPHKTPIQRKIETENAQLKKQIHEAEQVAAQFQRTTVTSDTGGAIKSVLFSCPKLLGDEFTDSYDKVDAEIVKTLLEEAKNDPASAYTLLVIRNIASSPFPADVDPIDENTPDISVVREKRKNNLETIIRNLIEHPDKENFRRLRTGNKLIAELLQLEYGQKFFETCGFVETEETTATEDGSTSTKFLVFPAAPSEEQTCQLKEMLELLKSGEKIFPELVRGTTVFQASGTEVREFSHDDLPPEFFAINLEDFRRMRDSIRQVTSDKPLLTKASRDRLKKLNRRTFRYTLIRVRLPQNNLLIQAVT
;
A
#
# COMPACT_ATOMS: atom_id res chain seq x y z
N MET A 1 10.62 14.82 54.39
CA MET A 1 10.85 14.56 52.95
C MET A 1 9.67 15.11 52.16
N LYS A 2 9.85 16.24 51.45
CA LYS A 2 8.77 16.88 50.69
C LYS A 2 8.81 16.39 49.23
N GLY A 3 7.70 15.81 48.77
CA GLY A 3 7.60 15.02 47.55
C GLY A 3 7.74 15.82 46.25
N LYS A 4 8.23 15.13 45.21
CA LYS A 4 8.53 15.64 43.85
C LYS A 4 7.33 16.22 43.07
N LEU A 5 6.13 16.21 43.64
CA LEU A 5 4.88 16.74 43.03
C LEU A 5 4.60 18.22 43.36
N ALA A 6 5.19 18.78 44.43
CA ALA A 6 4.97 20.19 44.78
C ALA A 6 5.61 21.19 43.78
N LYS A 7 6.61 20.74 43.00
CA LYS A 7 7.26 21.54 41.95
C LYS A 7 6.46 21.61 40.64
N PHE A 8 5.40 20.82 40.50
CA PHE A 8 4.58 20.76 39.29
C PHE A 8 3.47 21.82 39.29
N PHE A 9 2.92 22.16 40.47
CA PHE A 9 1.83 23.14 40.60
C PHE A 9 2.31 24.58 40.85
N SER A 10 3.59 24.79 41.18
CA SER A 10 4.13 26.14 41.42
C SER A 10 4.42 26.95 40.15
N LYS A 11 4.20 26.38 38.95
CA LYS A 11 4.46 27.05 37.67
C LYS A 11 3.21 27.64 37.00
N PHE A 12 2.03 27.51 37.62
CA PHE A 12 0.75 27.93 37.02
C PHE A 12 -0.03 28.97 37.82
N SER A 13 0.57 29.62 38.83
CA SER A 13 -0.10 30.69 39.56
C SER A 13 0.83 31.89 39.75
N SER A 14 0.26 33.09 39.55
CA SER A 14 0.87 34.44 39.42
C SER A 14 1.56 34.70 38.07
N ASP A 15 1.35 35.80 37.34
CA ASP A 15 0.52 36.99 37.51
C ASP A 15 0.48 37.69 36.14
N LYS A 16 -0.67 37.73 35.44
CA LYS A 16 -0.92 38.66 34.31
C LYS A 16 -2.40 39.03 34.17
N PHE A 17 -3.08 39.27 35.29
CA PHE A 17 -4.38 39.94 35.25
C PHE A 17 -4.17 41.42 35.62
N PRO A 18 -4.42 42.37 34.71
CA PRO A 18 -4.41 43.79 35.05
C PRO A 18 -5.49 44.12 36.09
N LYS A 19 -5.11 44.93 37.07
CA LYS A 19 -5.80 45.18 38.35
C LYS A 19 -7.02 46.11 38.28
N ASP A 20 -7.62 46.30 37.10
CA ASP A 20 -8.73 47.25 36.90
C ASP A 20 -9.99 46.56 36.34
N SER A 21 -10.55 45.63 37.11
CA SER A 21 -11.94 45.25 36.90
C SER A 21 -12.58 44.96 38.26
N GLU A 22 -13.20 45.99 38.85
CA GLU A 22 -14.13 45.81 39.96
C GLU A 22 -15.27 44.91 39.49
N GLY A 23 -15.23 43.64 39.91
CA GLY A 23 -16.20 42.63 39.50
C GLY A 23 -17.54 42.84 40.18
N ARG A 24 -18.60 43.06 39.39
CA ARG A 24 -19.99 42.98 39.85
C ARG A 24 -20.39 41.53 40.12
N ARG A 25 -21.06 41.31 41.25
CA ARG A 25 -21.67 40.00 41.61
C ARG A 25 -23.09 39.93 41.05
N LEU A 26 -23.54 38.72 40.72
CA LEU A 26 -24.79 38.41 39.99
C LEU A 26 -26.11 38.85 40.67
N ASN A 27 -26.07 39.53 41.82
CA ASN A 27 -27.24 39.90 42.61
C ASN A 27 -27.47 41.43 42.73
N GLU A 28 -26.81 42.27 41.93
CA GLU A 28 -27.07 43.72 41.96
C GLU A 28 -28.25 44.10 41.04
N PRO A 29 -29.27 44.81 41.56
CA PRO A 29 -30.38 45.29 40.75
C PRO A 29 -29.97 46.48 39.88
N LYS A 30 -30.45 46.46 38.63
CA LYS A 30 -30.17 47.39 37.54
C LYS A 30 -30.87 48.73 37.77
N SER A 31 -30.11 49.83 37.87
CA SER A 31 -30.69 51.19 37.95
C SER A 31 -31.09 51.70 36.56
N GLU A 32 -32.20 52.43 36.53
CA GLU A 32 -33.03 52.78 35.38
C GLU A 32 -32.43 53.85 34.47
N ALA A 33 -32.77 53.79 33.19
CA ALA A 33 -32.42 54.79 32.17
C ALA A 33 -33.57 55.81 32.02
N VAL A 34 -33.22 57.10 32.08
CA VAL A 34 -34.11 58.25 31.80
C VAL A 34 -34.06 58.60 30.30
N PRO A 35 -35.17 59.04 29.67
CA PRO A 35 -35.30 59.14 28.22
C PRO A 35 -34.90 60.50 27.61
N LYS A 36 -34.70 60.46 26.29
CA LYS A 36 -34.27 61.54 25.38
C LYS A 36 -35.27 62.69 25.23
N THR A 37 -34.76 63.88 24.88
CA THR A 37 -35.52 64.96 24.21
C THR A 37 -34.62 65.73 23.20
N PRO A 38 -35.19 66.48 22.24
CA PRO A 38 -34.77 66.48 20.81
C PRO A 38 -34.26 67.85 20.30
N CYS A 39 -33.83 67.90 19.03
CA CYS A 39 -33.57 69.15 18.30
C CYS A 39 -34.12 69.09 16.86
N PRO A 40 -34.35 70.26 16.22
CA PRO A 40 -35.44 70.51 15.27
C PRO A 40 -35.00 70.50 13.80
N GLU A 41 -36.00 70.53 12.91
CA GLU A 41 -35.91 70.67 11.46
C GLU A 41 -35.08 71.89 11.00
N PRO A 42 -34.51 71.80 9.77
CA PRO A 42 -34.44 72.98 8.90
C PRO A 42 -35.12 72.76 7.54
N PRO A 43 -35.47 73.85 6.83
CA PRO A 43 -36.42 73.82 5.72
C PRO A 43 -35.76 73.86 4.32
N LEU A 44 -36.51 73.29 3.38
CA LEU A 44 -36.78 73.71 1.99
C LEU A 44 -35.68 74.28 1.05
N ARG A 45 -35.68 73.66 -0.16
CA ARG A 45 -35.40 74.15 -1.54
C ARG A 45 -33.93 74.07 -1.98
N THR A 46 -33.56 73.62 -3.19
CA THR A 46 -34.24 73.49 -4.51
C THR A 46 -33.42 72.51 -5.40
N PRO A 47 -33.97 72.01 -6.53
CA PRO A 47 -33.47 70.81 -7.21
C PRO A 47 -32.21 71.08 -8.04
N ARG A 48 -31.25 70.16 -8.00
CA ARG A 48 -30.13 70.13 -8.94
C ARG A 48 -29.93 68.71 -9.47
N GLU A 49 -30.15 68.62 -10.79
CA GLU A 49 -29.81 67.63 -11.81
C GLU A 49 -29.54 66.17 -11.43
N ALA A 50 -30.06 65.27 -12.29
CA ALA A 50 -29.80 63.84 -12.20
C ALA A 50 -28.28 63.56 -12.15
N PRO A 51 -27.82 62.69 -11.24
CA PRO A 51 -26.40 62.39 -11.10
C PRO A 51 -25.85 61.85 -12.41
N SER A 52 -24.76 62.42 -12.92
CA SER A 52 -24.09 61.88 -14.10
C SER A 52 -23.59 60.46 -13.81
N GLU A 53 -23.41 59.65 -14.86
CA GLU A 53 -22.98 58.25 -14.77
C GLU A 53 -21.67 58.09 -13.96
N VAL A 54 -20.81 59.10 -14.00
CA VAL A 54 -19.57 59.16 -13.20
C VAL A 54 -19.86 59.33 -11.71
N ALA A 55 -20.89 60.10 -11.33
CA ALA A 55 -21.32 60.24 -9.94
C ALA A 55 -21.93 58.93 -9.42
N MET A 56 -22.72 58.21 -10.23
CA MET A 56 -23.27 56.90 -9.85
C MET A 56 -22.16 55.87 -9.64
N ARG A 57 -21.18 55.80 -10.55
CA ARG A 57 -20.03 54.90 -10.42
C ARG A 57 -19.12 55.27 -9.25
N ALA A 58 -18.96 56.55 -8.96
CA ALA A 58 -18.23 57.02 -7.79
C ALA A 58 -18.97 56.69 -6.48
N THR A 59 -20.30 56.79 -6.46
CA THR A 59 -21.11 56.38 -5.30
C THR A 59 -21.07 54.87 -5.09
N GLU A 60 -21.11 54.07 -6.15
CA GLU A 60 -20.96 52.61 -6.07
C GLU A 60 -19.56 52.23 -5.57
N ALA A 61 -18.50 52.88 -6.08
CA ALA A 61 -17.13 52.67 -5.59
C ALA A 61 -16.95 53.13 -4.14
N ALA A 62 -17.62 54.21 -3.71
CA ALA A 62 -17.60 54.66 -2.32
C ALA A 62 -18.34 53.69 -1.39
N LEU A 63 -19.48 53.14 -1.81
CA LEU A 63 -20.20 52.09 -1.09
C LEU A 63 -19.37 50.80 -1.00
N GLY A 64 -18.63 50.44 -2.06
CA GLY A 64 -17.68 49.33 -2.04
C GLY A 64 -16.57 49.51 -0.99
N ARG A 65 -16.07 50.74 -0.81
CA ARG A 65 -15.06 51.05 0.23
C ARG A 65 -15.65 51.02 1.64
N ILE A 66 -16.89 51.47 1.83
CA ILE A 66 -17.60 51.38 3.12
C ILE A 66 -17.92 49.92 3.48
N ALA A 67 -18.27 49.09 2.49
CA ALA A 67 -18.49 47.66 2.69
C ALA A 67 -17.19 46.91 3.05
N ALA A 68 -16.06 47.26 2.41
CA ALA A 68 -14.75 46.69 2.72
C ALA A 68 -14.19 47.16 4.08
N GLN A 69 -14.59 48.34 4.58
CA GLN A 69 -14.20 48.84 5.91
C GLN A 69 -15.03 48.24 7.07
N LYS A 70 -16.14 47.53 6.79
CA LYS A 70 -16.90 46.77 7.80
C LYS A 70 -16.33 45.38 8.06
N ILE A 71 -15.00 45.27 8.23
CA ILE A 71 -14.43 44.09 8.88
C ILE A 71 -14.46 44.38 10.38
N PRO A 72 -15.42 43.85 11.16
CA PRO A 72 -15.34 43.97 12.60
C PRO A 72 -14.00 43.38 13.03
N HIS A 73 -13.22 44.13 13.81
CA HIS A 73 -11.97 43.67 14.39
C HIS A 73 -12.25 42.37 15.16
N LYS A 74 -11.97 41.22 14.53
CA LYS A 74 -12.29 39.92 15.14
C LYS A 74 -11.47 39.77 16.40
N THR A 75 -12.17 39.60 17.51
CA THR A 75 -11.53 39.36 18.81
C THR A 75 -10.65 38.11 18.74
N PRO A 76 -9.61 37.97 19.56
CA PRO A 76 -8.76 36.79 19.56
C PRO A 76 -9.56 35.48 19.81
N ILE A 77 -10.69 35.57 20.51
CA ILE A 77 -11.61 34.45 20.75
C ILE A 77 -12.33 34.04 19.45
N GLN A 78 -12.84 35.00 18.68
CA GLN A 78 -13.50 34.72 17.40
C GLN A 78 -12.53 34.07 16.40
N ARG A 79 -11.25 34.48 16.39
CA ARG A 79 -10.23 33.82 15.55
C ARG A 79 -9.99 32.37 15.97
N LYS A 80 -9.93 32.08 17.27
CA LYS A 80 -9.78 30.71 17.77
C LYS A 80 -10.95 29.82 17.37
N ILE A 81 -12.18 30.32 17.52
CA ILE A 81 -13.40 29.61 17.11
C ILE A 81 -13.41 29.36 15.60
N GLU A 82 -12.99 30.33 14.79
CA GLU A 82 -12.87 30.15 13.33
C GLU A 82 -11.81 29.11 12.97
N THR A 83 -10.66 29.09 13.64
CA THR A 83 -9.63 28.06 13.41
C THR A 83 -10.10 26.67 13.82
N GLU A 84 -10.82 26.54 14.93
CA GLU A 84 -11.36 25.27 15.41
C GLU A 84 -12.47 24.75 14.48
N ASN A 85 -13.37 25.63 14.04
CA ASN A 85 -14.40 25.27 13.05
C ASN A 85 -13.80 24.91 11.69
N ALA A 86 -12.72 25.58 11.26
CA ALA A 86 -12.01 25.22 10.04
C ALA A 86 -11.32 23.86 10.15
N GLN A 87 -10.77 23.52 11.32
CA GLN A 87 -10.20 22.19 11.59
C GLN A 87 -11.28 21.10 11.61
N LEU A 88 -12.40 21.34 12.29
CA LEU A 88 -13.55 20.42 12.31
C LEU A 88 -14.09 20.16 10.89
N LYS A 89 -14.24 21.21 10.07
CA LYS A 89 -14.67 21.06 8.68
C LYS A 89 -13.68 20.25 7.84
N LYS A 90 -12.37 20.43 8.05
CA LYS A 90 -11.35 19.61 7.38
C LYS A 90 -11.46 18.14 7.78
N GLN A 91 -11.60 17.86 9.08
CA GLN A 91 -11.77 16.49 9.58
C GLN A 91 -13.05 15.82 9.06
N ILE A 92 -14.16 16.57 8.98
CA ILE A 92 -15.41 16.07 8.39
C ILE A 92 -15.21 15.77 6.92
N HIS A 93 -14.57 16.66 6.16
CA HIS A 93 -14.33 16.42 4.73
C HIS A 93 -13.38 15.25 4.48
N GLU A 94 -12.33 15.11 5.29
CA GLU A 94 -11.44 13.94 5.26
C GLU A 94 -12.20 12.66 5.59
N ALA A 95 -13.08 12.68 6.61
CA ALA A 95 -13.93 11.55 6.96
C ALA A 95 -14.96 11.23 5.86
N GLU A 96 -15.51 12.23 5.18
CA GLU A 96 -16.40 12.06 4.03
C GLU A 96 -15.68 11.48 2.82
N GLN A 97 -14.45 11.91 2.53
CA GLN A 97 -13.63 11.31 1.46
C GLN A 97 -13.30 9.84 1.76
N VAL A 98 -12.92 9.53 3.01
CA VAL A 98 -12.70 8.16 3.45
C VAL A 98 -13.99 7.35 3.36
N ALA A 99 -15.14 7.90 3.79
CA ALA A 99 -16.43 7.23 3.69
C ALA A 99 -16.86 7.00 2.23
N ALA A 100 -16.59 7.94 1.32
CA ALA A 100 -16.87 7.82 -0.11
C ALA A 100 -16.09 6.66 -0.76
N GLN A 101 -14.86 6.39 -0.31
CA GLN A 101 -14.09 5.22 -0.75
C GLN A 101 -14.77 3.88 -0.39
N PHE A 102 -15.64 3.85 0.63
CA PHE A 102 -16.32 2.64 1.11
C PHE A 102 -17.79 2.50 0.65
N GLN A 103 -18.32 3.38 -0.21
CA GLN A 103 -19.74 3.38 -0.60
C GLN A 103 -20.19 2.20 -1.50
N ARG A 104 -19.31 1.27 -1.85
CA ARG A 104 -19.64 0.10 -2.69
C ARG A 104 -20.16 -1.08 -1.84
N THR A 105 -21.21 -0.87 -1.05
CA THR A 105 -21.87 -1.97 -0.31
C THR A 105 -23.05 -2.52 -1.10
N THR A 106 -22.80 -3.51 -1.95
CA THR A 106 -23.87 -4.38 -2.44
C THR A 106 -24.35 -5.25 -1.29
N VAL A 107 -25.56 -4.99 -0.78
CA VAL A 107 -26.17 -5.83 0.25
C VAL A 107 -26.70 -7.10 -0.41
N THR A 108 -25.96 -8.19 -0.27
CA THR A 108 -26.41 -9.53 -0.65
C THR A 108 -26.77 -10.32 0.60
N SER A 109 -27.95 -10.94 0.64
CA SER A 109 -28.31 -11.93 1.66
C SER A 109 -27.49 -13.20 1.43
N ASP A 110 -26.31 -13.29 2.05
CA ASP A 110 -25.41 -14.45 1.96
C ASP A 110 -25.19 -15.05 3.36
N THR A 111 -25.13 -16.37 3.44
CA THR A 111 -25.11 -17.17 4.67
C THR A 111 -23.74 -17.17 5.36
N GLY A 112 -22.83 -16.24 5.02
CA GLY A 112 -21.46 -16.21 5.55
C GLY A 112 -20.70 -17.51 5.29
N GLY A 113 -20.93 -18.15 4.14
CA GLY A 113 -20.34 -19.43 3.76
C GLY A 113 -18.82 -19.39 3.51
N ALA A 114 -18.25 -20.51 3.05
CA ALA A 114 -16.86 -20.56 2.62
C ALA A 114 -16.58 -19.55 1.48
N ILE A 115 -15.35 -19.03 1.41
CA ILE A 115 -14.95 -18.11 0.32
C ILE A 115 -15.14 -18.83 -1.01
N LYS A 116 -15.91 -18.21 -1.93
CA LYS A 116 -16.19 -18.78 -3.27
C LYS A 116 -14.97 -18.72 -4.18
N SER A 117 -14.15 -17.68 -4.10
CA SER A 117 -12.92 -17.53 -4.87
C SER A 117 -11.94 -16.52 -4.22
N VAL A 118 -10.64 -16.71 -4.47
CA VAL A 118 -9.58 -15.79 -4.06
C VAL A 118 -9.20 -14.93 -5.26
N LEU A 119 -9.28 -13.60 -5.09
CA LEU A 119 -9.05 -12.63 -6.17
C LEU A 119 -7.74 -11.88 -5.93
N PHE A 120 -7.13 -11.47 -7.04
CA PHE A 120 -5.89 -10.70 -7.07
C PHE A 120 -6.08 -9.44 -7.89
N SER A 121 -5.27 -8.43 -7.61
CA SER A 121 -5.24 -7.16 -8.33
C SER A 121 -3.83 -6.59 -8.31
N CYS A 122 -3.54 -5.61 -9.16
CA CYS A 122 -2.30 -4.84 -9.07
C CYS A 122 -2.61 -3.35 -9.22
N PRO A 123 -2.95 -2.67 -8.10
CA PRO A 123 -3.39 -1.28 -8.11
C PRO A 123 -2.40 -0.33 -8.80
N LYS A 124 -1.10 -0.61 -8.65
CA LYS A 124 -0.01 0.23 -9.16
C LYS A 124 0.05 0.32 -10.68
N LEU A 125 -0.42 -0.71 -11.39
CA LEU A 125 -0.29 -0.82 -12.84
C LEU A 125 -1.64 -0.96 -13.56
N LEU A 126 -2.54 -1.80 -13.04
CA LEU A 126 -3.84 -2.08 -13.65
C LEU A 126 -4.99 -1.25 -13.04
N GLY A 127 -4.73 -0.53 -11.95
CA GLY A 127 -5.74 0.17 -11.17
C GLY A 127 -6.59 -0.76 -10.29
N ASP A 128 -7.53 -0.16 -9.55
CA ASP A 128 -8.35 -0.88 -8.55
C ASP A 128 -9.51 -1.67 -9.15
N GLU A 129 -9.80 -1.50 -10.45
CA GLU A 129 -10.98 -2.09 -11.08
C GLU A 129 -10.73 -3.51 -11.62
N PHE A 130 -9.47 -3.86 -11.90
CA PHE A 130 -9.15 -5.18 -12.44
C PHE A 130 -8.86 -6.18 -11.33
N THR A 131 -9.84 -7.05 -11.05
CA THR A 131 -9.71 -8.15 -10.09
C THR A 131 -10.06 -9.49 -10.74
N ASP A 132 -9.12 -10.44 -10.79
CA ASP A 132 -9.35 -11.79 -11.32
C ASP A 132 -8.44 -12.81 -10.61
N SER A 133 -8.37 -14.04 -11.12
CA SER A 133 -7.43 -15.07 -10.69
C SER A 133 -5.98 -14.62 -10.84
N TYR A 134 -5.09 -15.16 -10.01
CA TYR A 134 -3.66 -14.85 -10.00
C TYR A 134 -3.05 -14.89 -11.41
N ASP A 135 -3.24 -16.00 -12.14
CA ASP A 135 -2.59 -16.23 -13.44
C ASP A 135 -3.02 -15.21 -14.50
N LYS A 136 -4.28 -14.76 -14.46
CA LYS A 136 -4.80 -13.77 -15.40
C LYS A 136 -4.29 -12.36 -15.10
N VAL A 137 -4.27 -11.99 -13.82
CA VAL A 137 -3.70 -10.70 -13.38
C VAL A 137 -2.22 -10.67 -13.69
N ASP A 138 -1.53 -11.78 -13.47
CA ASP A 138 -0.12 -11.93 -13.80
C ASP A 138 0.16 -11.77 -15.30
N ALA A 139 -0.64 -12.41 -16.14
CA ALA A 139 -0.54 -12.26 -17.59
C ALA A 139 -0.84 -10.83 -18.06
N GLU A 140 -1.83 -10.17 -17.46
CA GLU A 140 -2.19 -8.79 -17.81
C GLU A 140 -1.13 -7.79 -17.35
N ILE A 141 -0.45 -8.02 -16.21
CA ILE A 141 0.75 -7.24 -15.80
C ILE A 141 1.85 -7.36 -16.86
N VAL A 142 2.16 -8.59 -17.31
CA VAL A 142 3.19 -8.79 -18.34
C VAL A 142 2.79 -8.10 -19.64
N LYS A 143 1.53 -8.22 -20.05
CA LYS A 143 1.01 -7.60 -21.27
C LYS A 143 1.09 -6.07 -21.21
N THR A 144 0.65 -5.46 -20.12
CA THR A 144 0.72 -4.00 -19.92
C THR A 144 2.16 -3.50 -19.92
N LEU A 145 3.10 -4.21 -19.27
CA LEU A 145 4.53 -3.88 -19.33
C LEU A 145 5.11 -4.04 -20.75
N LEU A 146 4.68 -5.04 -21.52
CA LEU A 146 5.11 -5.21 -22.92
C LEU A 146 4.52 -4.14 -23.86
N GLU A 147 3.33 -3.64 -23.56
CA GLU A 147 2.75 -2.49 -24.27
C GLU A 147 3.54 -1.22 -23.95
N GLU A 148 3.89 -1.00 -22.67
CA GLU A 148 4.71 0.14 -22.24
C GLU A 148 6.14 0.07 -22.78
N ALA A 149 6.67 -1.13 -23.03
CA ALA A 149 7.97 -1.32 -23.66
C ALA A 149 8.07 -0.70 -25.07
N LYS A 150 6.94 -0.41 -25.72
CA LYS A 150 6.93 0.33 -26.99
C LYS A 150 7.21 1.82 -26.81
N ASN A 151 6.88 2.38 -25.65
CA ASN A 151 7.07 3.78 -25.30
C ASN A 151 8.43 3.98 -24.60
N ASP A 152 8.67 3.21 -23.54
CA ASP A 152 9.91 3.21 -22.76
C ASP A 152 10.42 1.77 -22.59
N PRO A 153 11.23 1.28 -23.55
CA PRO A 153 11.78 -0.07 -23.47
C PRO A 153 12.73 -0.23 -22.26
N ALA A 154 13.44 0.82 -21.86
CA ALA A 154 14.46 0.77 -20.81
C ALA A 154 13.83 0.39 -19.47
N SER A 155 12.80 1.13 -19.07
CA SER A 155 12.10 0.89 -17.80
C SER A 155 11.30 -0.40 -17.84
N ALA A 156 10.54 -0.63 -18.93
CA ALA A 156 9.66 -1.77 -19.04
C ALA A 156 10.40 -3.12 -18.99
N TYR A 157 11.47 -3.29 -19.79
CA TYR A 157 12.25 -4.53 -19.77
C TYR A 157 13.03 -4.70 -18.46
N THR A 158 13.45 -3.61 -17.81
CA THR A 158 14.05 -3.68 -16.47
C THR A 158 13.07 -4.22 -15.44
N LEU A 159 11.83 -3.71 -15.41
CA LEU A 159 10.78 -4.20 -14.52
C LEU A 159 10.39 -5.65 -14.81
N LEU A 160 10.30 -6.04 -16.08
CA LEU A 160 10.04 -7.43 -16.50
C LEU A 160 11.15 -8.38 -16.02
N VAL A 161 12.43 -7.98 -16.11
CA VAL A 161 13.54 -8.79 -15.60
C VAL A 161 13.52 -8.87 -14.07
N ILE A 162 13.26 -7.78 -13.36
CA ILE A 162 13.12 -7.78 -11.89
C ILE A 162 12.03 -8.78 -11.46
N ARG A 163 10.88 -8.76 -12.14
CA ARG A 163 9.78 -9.70 -11.90
C ARG A 163 10.22 -11.14 -12.15
N ASN A 164 10.90 -11.40 -13.26
CA ASN A 164 11.38 -12.75 -13.59
C ASN A 164 12.43 -13.27 -12.61
N ILE A 165 13.37 -12.45 -12.17
CA ILE A 165 14.31 -12.83 -11.11
C ILE A 165 13.55 -13.22 -9.85
N ALA A 166 12.52 -12.46 -9.47
CA ALA A 166 11.72 -12.77 -8.29
C ALA A 166 10.89 -14.06 -8.41
N SER A 167 10.46 -14.46 -9.62
CA SER A 167 9.75 -15.73 -9.87
C SER A 167 10.67 -16.90 -10.19
N SER A 168 11.95 -16.63 -10.49
CA SER A 168 12.82 -17.63 -11.09
C SER A 168 13.08 -18.86 -10.19
N PRO A 169 13.15 -20.06 -10.78
CA PRO A 169 13.48 -21.30 -10.08
C PRO A 169 14.99 -21.40 -9.79
N PHE A 170 15.39 -22.47 -9.11
CA PHE A 170 16.80 -22.83 -8.97
C PHE A 170 17.46 -23.01 -10.35
N PRO A 171 18.77 -22.74 -10.48
CA PRO A 171 19.52 -23.02 -11.70
C PRO A 171 19.44 -24.52 -12.02
N ALA A 172 19.45 -24.89 -13.29
CA ALA A 172 19.29 -26.29 -13.73
C ALA A 172 20.33 -27.26 -13.11
N ASP A 173 21.51 -26.76 -12.73
CA ASP A 173 22.60 -27.56 -12.16
C ASP A 173 22.52 -27.75 -10.63
N VAL A 174 21.49 -27.21 -9.97
CA VAL A 174 21.40 -27.18 -8.49
C VAL A 174 20.23 -28.02 -8.00
N ASP A 175 20.54 -29.09 -7.26
CA ASP A 175 19.53 -29.97 -6.67
C ASP A 175 18.90 -29.35 -5.43
N PRO A 176 17.60 -28.99 -5.43
CA PRO A 176 16.95 -28.28 -4.33
C PRO A 176 16.77 -29.12 -3.04
N ILE A 177 17.20 -30.39 -3.08
CA ILE A 177 17.08 -31.36 -1.99
C ILE A 177 18.38 -31.44 -1.16
N ASP A 178 19.52 -31.02 -1.73
CA ASP A 178 20.81 -31.06 -1.04
C ASP A 178 20.88 -29.97 0.05
N GLU A 179 21.26 -30.35 1.26
CA GLU A 179 21.35 -29.47 2.44
C GLU A 179 22.40 -28.36 2.28
N ASN A 180 23.37 -28.54 1.37
CA ASN A 180 24.38 -27.53 1.05
C ASN A 180 23.91 -26.47 0.06
N THR A 181 22.71 -26.62 -0.53
CA THR A 181 22.22 -25.64 -1.49
C THR A 181 21.82 -24.33 -0.81
N PRO A 182 22.30 -23.18 -1.34
CA PRO A 182 21.91 -21.89 -0.81
C PRO A 182 20.41 -21.67 -1.03
N ASP A 183 19.76 -20.95 -0.10
CA ASP A 183 18.35 -20.61 -0.21
C ASP A 183 18.04 -19.89 -1.55
N ILE A 184 16.83 -20.10 -2.08
CA ILE A 184 16.43 -19.55 -3.37
C ILE A 184 16.50 -18.02 -3.38
N SER A 185 16.30 -17.39 -2.22
CA SER A 185 16.46 -15.96 -1.99
C SER A 185 17.88 -15.48 -2.34
N VAL A 186 18.90 -16.21 -1.91
CA VAL A 186 20.32 -15.91 -2.16
C VAL A 186 20.66 -16.06 -3.64
N VAL A 187 20.12 -17.08 -4.31
CA VAL A 187 20.31 -17.25 -5.76
C VAL A 187 19.72 -16.08 -6.53
N ARG A 188 18.49 -15.67 -6.19
CA ARG A 188 17.81 -14.53 -6.84
C ARG A 188 18.55 -13.23 -6.61
N GLU A 189 19.08 -13.01 -5.42
CA GLU A 189 19.92 -11.85 -5.10
C GLU A 189 21.23 -11.84 -5.89
N LYS A 190 21.90 -13.00 -6.02
CA LYS A 190 23.09 -13.12 -6.89
C LYS A 190 22.79 -12.74 -8.34
N ARG A 191 21.66 -13.19 -8.92
CA ARG A 191 21.25 -12.81 -10.28
C ARG A 191 21.08 -11.30 -10.42
N LYS A 192 20.38 -10.66 -9.47
CA LYS A 192 20.22 -9.20 -9.44
C LYS A 192 21.58 -8.49 -9.35
N ASN A 193 22.45 -8.91 -8.42
CA ASN A 193 23.78 -8.31 -8.24
C ASN A 193 24.67 -8.47 -9.47
N ASN A 194 24.57 -9.59 -10.19
CA ASN A 194 25.32 -9.81 -11.43
C ASN A 194 24.88 -8.81 -12.51
N LEU A 195 23.58 -8.62 -12.71
CA LEU A 195 23.06 -7.61 -13.66
C LEU A 195 23.53 -6.21 -13.28
N GLU A 196 23.37 -5.83 -12.00
CA GLU A 196 23.84 -4.53 -11.52
C GLU A 196 25.34 -4.33 -11.74
N THR A 197 26.15 -5.36 -11.52
CA THR A 197 27.61 -5.30 -11.70
C THR A 197 27.98 -5.15 -13.17
N ILE A 198 27.31 -5.86 -14.07
CA ILE A 198 27.54 -5.75 -15.52
C ILE A 198 27.26 -4.33 -15.99
N ILE A 199 26.08 -3.78 -15.64
CA ILE A 199 25.68 -2.43 -16.04
C ILE A 199 26.59 -1.38 -15.40
N ARG A 200 26.93 -1.53 -14.11
CA ARG A 200 27.85 -0.61 -13.41
C ARG A 200 29.24 -0.59 -14.04
N ASN A 201 29.82 -1.75 -14.34
CA ASN A 201 31.14 -1.84 -14.97
C ASN A 201 31.15 -1.20 -16.36
N LEU A 202 30.05 -1.33 -17.10
CA LEU A 202 29.90 -0.68 -18.41
C LEU A 202 29.84 0.86 -18.29
N ILE A 203 29.18 1.38 -17.25
CA ILE A 203 29.09 2.83 -16.99
C ILE A 203 30.41 3.41 -16.47
N GLU A 204 31.08 2.73 -15.53
CA GLU A 204 32.31 3.23 -14.88
C GLU A 204 33.55 3.09 -15.78
N HIS A 205 33.55 2.09 -16.64
CA HIS A 205 34.69 1.77 -17.49
C HIS A 205 34.25 1.54 -18.95
N PRO A 206 33.73 2.59 -19.61
CA PRO A 206 33.23 2.48 -20.96
C PRO A 206 34.32 1.99 -21.90
N ASP A 207 35.59 2.42 -21.78
CA ASP A 207 36.68 2.12 -22.73
C ASP A 207 37.21 0.68 -22.72
N LYS A 208 36.89 -0.11 -21.68
CA LYS A 208 37.46 -1.45 -21.52
C LYS A 208 36.62 -2.49 -22.28
N GLU A 209 37.20 -3.08 -23.32
CA GLU A 209 36.55 -4.09 -24.17
C GLU A 209 36.08 -5.33 -23.39
N ASN A 210 36.80 -5.72 -22.33
CA ASN A 210 36.43 -6.84 -21.46
C ASN A 210 35.05 -6.68 -20.78
N PHE A 211 34.57 -5.46 -20.57
CA PHE A 211 33.24 -5.18 -20.02
C PHE A 211 32.18 -4.99 -21.10
N ARG A 212 32.61 -4.71 -22.34
CA ARG A 212 31.73 -4.63 -23.52
C ARG A 212 31.44 -5.99 -24.12
N ARG A 213 32.33 -6.98 -23.92
CA ARG A 213 32.19 -8.34 -24.48
C ARG A 213 31.86 -9.34 -23.39
N LEU A 214 30.65 -9.88 -23.44
CA LEU A 214 30.16 -10.91 -22.52
C LEU A 214 30.05 -12.25 -23.26
N ARG A 215 30.78 -13.26 -22.80
CA ARG A 215 30.70 -14.61 -23.36
C ARG A 215 29.43 -15.31 -22.89
N THR A 216 28.54 -15.69 -23.82
CA THR A 216 27.28 -16.37 -23.50
C THR A 216 27.49 -17.72 -22.80
N GLY A 217 28.61 -18.40 -23.09
CA GLY A 217 28.98 -19.65 -22.41
C GLY A 217 29.48 -19.49 -20.97
N ASN A 218 29.67 -18.27 -20.45
CA ASN A 218 29.98 -18.07 -19.04
C ASN A 218 28.73 -18.42 -18.21
N LYS A 219 28.88 -19.28 -17.20
CA LYS A 219 27.77 -19.73 -16.33
C LYS A 219 26.91 -18.58 -15.81
N LEU A 220 27.53 -17.47 -15.42
CA LEU A 220 26.81 -16.29 -14.91
C LEU A 220 25.94 -15.62 -15.99
N ILE A 221 26.44 -15.52 -17.22
CA ILE A 221 25.71 -14.88 -18.33
C ILE A 221 24.66 -15.84 -18.90
N ALA A 222 25.00 -17.11 -19.05
CA ALA A 222 24.06 -18.16 -19.46
C ALA A 222 22.84 -18.20 -18.55
N GLU A 223 23.05 -18.15 -17.23
CA GLU A 223 21.97 -18.15 -16.25
C GLU A 223 21.06 -16.91 -16.36
N LEU A 224 21.64 -15.73 -16.62
CA LEU A 224 20.86 -14.50 -16.82
C LEU A 224 20.07 -14.51 -18.13
N LEU A 225 20.60 -15.13 -19.19
CA LEU A 225 19.94 -15.25 -20.48
C LEU A 225 18.84 -16.32 -20.49
N GLN A 226 18.89 -17.29 -19.56
CA GLN A 226 17.80 -18.23 -19.34
C GLN A 226 16.56 -17.58 -18.70
N LEU A 227 16.69 -16.39 -18.12
CA LEU A 227 15.54 -15.65 -17.60
C LEU A 227 14.68 -15.13 -18.74
N GLU A 228 13.35 -15.21 -18.58
CA GLU A 228 12.44 -14.57 -19.52
C GLU A 228 12.74 -13.06 -19.58
N TYR A 229 12.85 -12.54 -20.81
CA TYR A 229 13.26 -11.16 -21.13
C TYR A 229 14.71 -10.78 -20.79
N GLY A 230 15.54 -11.71 -20.29
CA GLY A 230 16.96 -11.45 -20.04
C GLY A 230 17.70 -11.00 -21.31
N GLN A 231 17.45 -11.67 -22.43
CA GLN A 231 18.01 -11.27 -23.73
C GLN A 231 17.52 -9.89 -24.18
N LYS A 232 16.21 -9.62 -24.06
CA LYS A 232 15.61 -8.32 -24.41
C LYS A 232 16.15 -7.17 -23.56
N PHE A 233 16.44 -7.43 -22.30
CA PHE A 233 17.09 -6.47 -21.42
C PHE A 233 18.49 -6.12 -21.91
N PHE A 234 19.33 -7.10 -22.26
CA PHE A 234 20.67 -6.83 -22.80
C PHE A 234 20.62 -6.11 -24.17
N GLU A 235 19.68 -6.49 -25.04
CA GLU A 235 19.43 -5.78 -26.31
C GLU A 235 19.07 -4.31 -26.04
N THR A 236 18.20 -4.04 -25.06
CA THR A 236 17.76 -2.68 -24.70
C THR A 236 18.90 -1.86 -24.09
N CYS A 237 19.79 -2.50 -23.34
CA CYS A 237 21.03 -1.88 -22.86
C CYS A 237 21.97 -1.48 -24.01
N GLY A 238 21.84 -2.08 -25.20
CA GLY A 238 22.71 -1.82 -26.36
C GLY A 238 23.69 -2.95 -26.70
N PHE A 239 23.55 -4.13 -26.09
CA PHE A 239 24.34 -5.30 -26.48
C PHE A 239 23.76 -5.96 -27.73
N VAL A 240 24.64 -6.42 -28.61
CA VAL A 240 24.30 -7.14 -29.84
C VAL A 240 24.83 -8.56 -29.75
N GLU A 241 23.99 -9.56 -30.04
CA GLU A 241 24.43 -10.96 -30.13
C GLU A 241 25.27 -11.15 -31.41
N THR A 242 26.50 -11.60 -31.24
CA THR A 242 27.45 -11.88 -32.32
C THR A 242 27.95 -13.32 -32.18
N GLU A 243 27.94 -14.07 -33.27
CA GLU A 243 28.50 -15.42 -33.32
C GLU A 243 29.90 -15.35 -33.94
N GLU A 244 30.91 -15.72 -33.16
CA GLU A 244 32.28 -15.87 -33.66
C GLU A 244 32.55 -17.36 -33.87
N THR A 245 32.81 -17.72 -35.13
CA THR A 245 33.27 -19.05 -35.52
C THR A 245 34.79 -19.06 -35.51
N THR A 246 35.39 -19.64 -34.47
CA THR A 246 36.83 -19.91 -34.47
C THR A 246 37.08 -21.26 -35.12
N ALA A 247 37.83 -21.26 -36.23
CA ALA A 247 38.32 -22.49 -36.83
C ALA A 247 39.49 -23.02 -35.98
N THR A 248 39.20 -24.02 -35.14
CA THR A 248 40.22 -24.80 -34.44
C THR A 248 40.49 -26.08 -35.24
N GLU A 249 41.70 -26.63 -35.16
CA GLU A 249 42.18 -27.77 -35.97
C GLU A 249 41.29 -29.04 -35.89
N ASP A 250 40.42 -29.16 -34.88
CA ASP A 250 39.54 -30.32 -34.65
C ASP A 250 38.03 -30.06 -34.93
N GLY A 251 37.68 -28.96 -35.59
CA GLY A 251 36.30 -28.67 -36.00
C GLY A 251 35.82 -27.29 -35.57
N SER A 252 34.95 -26.67 -36.38
CA SER A 252 34.43 -25.32 -36.15
C SER A 252 33.59 -25.26 -34.87
N THR A 253 34.05 -24.53 -33.87
CA THR A 253 33.25 -24.22 -32.66
C THR A 253 32.69 -22.81 -32.81
N SER A 254 31.38 -22.68 -32.97
CA SER A 254 30.69 -21.38 -32.92
C SER A 254 30.47 -20.99 -31.46
N THR A 255 30.96 -19.81 -31.07
CA THR A 255 30.73 -19.25 -29.73
C THR A 255 29.93 -17.96 -29.81
N LYS A 256 28.82 -17.91 -29.08
CA LYS A 256 27.94 -16.73 -28.97
C LYS A 256 28.52 -15.74 -27.95
N PHE A 257 28.59 -14.47 -28.34
CA PHE A 257 28.96 -13.35 -27.48
C PHE A 257 27.88 -12.26 -27.53
N LEU A 258 27.68 -11.58 -26.41
CA LEU A 258 26.97 -10.31 -26.36
C LEU A 258 28.01 -9.20 -26.35
N VAL A 259 28.05 -8.41 -27.43
CA VAL A 259 29.05 -7.38 -27.64
C VAL A 259 28.37 -6.01 -27.66
N PHE A 260 28.90 -5.08 -26.86
CA PHE A 260 28.55 -3.68 -26.96
C PHE A 260 29.47 -3.02 -28.01
N PRO A 261 28.96 -2.56 -29.18
CA PRO A 261 29.77 -2.24 -30.35
C PRO A 261 30.79 -1.09 -30.18
N ALA A 262 30.43 -0.08 -29.39
CA ALA A 262 31.22 1.13 -29.19
C ALA A 262 31.22 1.56 -27.72
N ALA A 263 31.92 2.65 -27.37
CA ALA A 263 31.67 3.26 -26.06
C ALA A 263 30.20 3.72 -26.00
N PRO A 264 29.51 3.56 -24.85
CA PRO A 264 28.16 4.09 -24.70
C PRO A 264 28.17 5.61 -24.95
N SER A 265 27.24 6.08 -25.76
CA SER A 265 26.98 7.52 -25.94
C SER A 265 26.52 8.15 -24.62
N GLU A 266 26.52 9.49 -24.52
CA GLU A 266 26.01 10.20 -23.34
C GLU A 266 24.55 9.83 -23.03
N GLU A 267 23.71 9.73 -24.07
CA GLU A 267 22.30 9.33 -23.95
C GLU A 267 22.16 7.89 -23.44
N GLN A 268 22.92 6.95 -24.02
CA GLN A 268 22.94 5.55 -23.58
C GLN A 268 23.45 5.42 -22.14
N THR A 269 24.43 6.24 -21.75
CA THR A 269 24.94 6.27 -20.38
C THR A 269 23.88 6.76 -19.41
N CYS A 270 23.04 7.73 -19.80
CA CYS A 270 21.91 8.17 -18.98
C CYS A 270 20.87 7.05 -18.83
N GLN A 271 20.48 6.41 -19.93
CA GLN A 271 19.55 5.28 -19.93
C GLN A 271 20.07 4.11 -19.07
N LEU A 272 21.36 3.76 -19.18
CA LEU A 272 21.97 2.71 -18.35
C LEU A 272 21.96 3.07 -16.86
N LYS A 273 22.11 4.35 -16.50
CA LYS A 273 21.99 4.82 -15.11
C LYS A 273 20.56 4.69 -14.60
N GLU A 274 19.56 5.07 -15.40
CA GLU A 274 18.14 4.91 -15.05
C GLU A 274 17.80 3.43 -14.84
N MET A 275 18.23 2.55 -15.74
CA MET A 275 18.06 1.10 -15.60
C MET A 275 18.78 0.56 -14.36
N LEU A 276 19.97 1.05 -14.04
CA LEU A 276 20.70 0.68 -12.82
C LEU A 276 19.98 1.14 -11.55
N GLU A 277 19.40 2.34 -11.55
CA GLU A 277 18.60 2.86 -10.44
C GLU A 277 17.32 2.05 -10.26
N LEU A 278 16.64 1.69 -11.34
CA LEU A 278 15.48 0.80 -11.34
C LEU A 278 15.85 -0.61 -10.85
N LEU A 279 16.99 -1.18 -11.24
CA LEU A 279 17.44 -2.47 -10.71
C LEU A 279 17.62 -2.41 -9.19
N LYS A 280 18.22 -1.33 -8.68
CA LYS A 280 18.47 -1.15 -7.23
C LYS A 280 17.20 -0.91 -6.43
N SER A 281 16.40 0.07 -6.85
CA SER A 281 15.24 0.60 -6.11
C SER A 281 13.90 -0.03 -6.51
N GLY A 282 13.84 -0.70 -7.66
CA GLY A 282 12.62 -1.23 -8.25
C GLY A 282 11.92 -2.22 -7.34
N GLU A 283 10.66 -1.93 -7.06
CA GLU A 283 9.79 -2.82 -6.32
C GLU A 283 9.31 -3.97 -7.22
N LYS A 284 9.05 -5.11 -6.60
CA LYS A 284 8.51 -6.28 -7.27
C LYS A 284 7.04 -6.05 -7.60
N ILE A 285 6.70 -6.00 -8.89
CA ILE A 285 5.32 -5.88 -9.35
C ILE A 285 4.72 -7.28 -9.47
N PHE A 286 3.83 -7.64 -8.53
CA PHE A 286 3.12 -8.92 -8.52
C PHE A 286 1.63 -8.72 -8.26
N PRO A 287 0.79 -9.71 -8.64
CA PRO A 287 -0.60 -9.73 -8.20
C PRO A 287 -0.69 -9.72 -6.68
N GLU A 288 -1.32 -8.70 -6.12
CA GLU A 288 -1.60 -8.54 -4.71
C GLU A 288 -2.95 -9.17 -4.36
N LEU A 289 -3.02 -9.82 -3.19
CA LEU A 289 -4.24 -10.47 -2.71
C LEU A 289 -5.30 -9.42 -2.37
N VAL A 290 -6.45 -9.49 -3.02
CA VAL A 290 -7.61 -8.66 -2.68
C VAL A 290 -8.28 -9.25 -1.45
N ARG A 291 -8.27 -8.50 -0.35
CA ARG A 291 -8.81 -8.95 0.95
C ARG A 291 -10.31 -9.24 0.92
N GLY A 292 -11.03 -8.66 -0.05
CA GLY A 292 -12.46 -8.89 -0.25
C GLY A 292 -13.27 -8.67 1.03
N THR A 293 -13.02 -7.56 1.72
CA THR A 293 -13.60 -7.31 3.04
C THR A 293 -15.12 -7.22 2.93
N THR A 294 -15.79 -8.17 3.56
CA THR A 294 -17.25 -8.27 3.58
C THR A 294 -17.75 -8.11 5.00
N VAL A 295 -18.85 -7.37 5.17
CA VAL A 295 -19.48 -7.16 6.47
C VAL A 295 -20.80 -7.91 6.46
N PHE A 296 -20.90 -8.92 7.32
CA PHE A 296 -22.15 -9.63 7.57
C PHE A 296 -22.81 -9.05 8.81
N GLN A 297 -24.12 -8.91 8.77
CA GLN A 297 -24.94 -8.66 9.94
C GLN A 297 -25.75 -9.92 10.21
N ALA A 298 -25.63 -10.47 11.41
CA ALA A 298 -26.47 -11.61 11.79
C ALA A 298 -27.92 -11.11 11.93
N SER A 299 -28.70 -11.26 10.86
CA SER A 299 -30.16 -11.21 10.96
C SER A 299 -30.59 -12.48 11.69
N GLY A 300 -31.42 -12.35 12.72
CA GLY A 300 -31.81 -13.43 13.66
C GLY A 300 -32.66 -14.54 13.04
N THR A 301 -32.38 -14.97 11.82
CA THR A 301 -32.95 -16.20 11.27
C THR A 301 -32.20 -17.36 11.93
N GLU A 302 -32.85 -17.95 12.92
CA GLU A 302 -32.42 -19.14 13.63
C GLU A 302 -32.02 -20.21 12.62
N VAL A 303 -30.71 -20.45 12.48
CA VAL A 303 -30.25 -21.74 11.98
C VAL A 303 -30.79 -22.73 13.00
N ARG A 304 -31.77 -23.55 12.59
CA ARG A 304 -32.34 -24.60 13.44
C ARG A 304 -31.17 -25.45 13.94
N GLU A 305 -30.74 -25.21 15.18
CA GLU A 305 -29.74 -26.06 15.82
C GLU A 305 -30.37 -27.45 15.87
N PHE A 306 -29.72 -28.43 15.25
CA PHE A 306 -30.14 -29.82 15.40
C PHE A 306 -30.08 -30.13 16.89
N SER A 307 -31.26 -30.27 17.48
CA SER A 307 -31.39 -30.60 18.88
C SER A 307 -30.99 -32.06 19.07
N HIS A 308 -30.60 -32.42 20.29
CA HIS A 308 -30.32 -33.82 20.66
C HIS A 308 -31.47 -34.76 20.28
N ASP A 309 -32.70 -34.23 20.25
CA ASP A 309 -33.93 -34.96 19.92
C ASP A 309 -34.15 -35.17 18.42
N ASP A 310 -33.43 -34.43 17.55
CA ASP A 310 -33.47 -34.62 16.10
C ASP A 310 -32.57 -35.79 15.64
N LEU A 311 -31.72 -36.34 16.53
CA LEU A 311 -30.78 -37.42 16.22
C LEU A 311 -31.18 -38.75 16.90
N PRO A 312 -31.03 -39.89 16.21
CA PRO A 312 -31.29 -41.20 16.81
C PRO A 312 -30.38 -41.49 18.02
N PRO A 313 -30.87 -42.18 19.06
CA PRO A 313 -30.05 -42.55 20.24
C PRO A 313 -28.79 -43.36 19.88
N GLU A 314 -28.85 -44.14 18.80
CA GLU A 314 -27.73 -44.94 18.29
C GLU A 314 -26.53 -44.09 17.85
N PHE A 315 -26.74 -42.83 17.46
CA PHE A 315 -25.65 -41.91 17.11
C PHE A 315 -24.70 -41.65 18.29
N PHE A 316 -25.23 -41.70 19.52
CA PHE A 316 -24.47 -41.48 20.74
C PHE A 316 -23.89 -42.78 21.32
N ALA A 317 -24.24 -43.94 20.76
CA ALA A 317 -23.70 -45.22 21.19
C ALA A 317 -22.30 -45.42 20.60
N ILE A 318 -21.32 -45.74 21.45
CA ILE A 318 -19.95 -46.04 21.03
C ILE A 318 -19.93 -47.43 20.37
N ASN A 319 -19.58 -47.49 19.09
CA ASN A 319 -19.43 -48.75 18.39
C ASN A 319 -18.13 -49.46 18.77
N LEU A 320 -18.06 -50.78 18.53
CA LEU A 320 -16.84 -51.56 18.75
C LEU A 320 -15.65 -51.03 17.95
N GLU A 321 -15.89 -50.46 16.77
CA GLU A 321 -14.85 -49.83 15.95
C GLU A 321 -14.31 -48.55 16.59
N ASP A 322 -15.18 -47.70 17.13
CA ASP A 322 -14.80 -46.48 17.84
C ASP A 322 -14.01 -46.82 19.11
N PHE A 323 -14.43 -47.87 19.82
CA PHE A 323 -13.69 -48.39 20.97
C PHE A 323 -12.29 -48.88 20.58
N ARG A 324 -12.16 -49.61 19.45
CA ARG A 324 -10.85 -50.05 18.93
C ARG A 324 -9.97 -48.86 18.55
N ARG A 325 -10.48 -47.88 17.79
CA ARG A 325 -9.76 -46.65 17.40
C ARG A 325 -9.29 -45.87 18.63
N MET A 326 -10.16 -45.71 19.61
CA MET A 326 -9.84 -45.04 20.87
C MET A 326 -8.73 -45.79 21.62
N ARG A 327 -8.85 -47.12 21.78
CA ARG A 327 -7.82 -47.95 22.43
C ARG A 327 -6.47 -47.85 21.72
N ASP A 328 -6.47 -47.89 20.39
CA ASP A 328 -5.23 -47.86 19.60
C ASP A 328 -4.59 -46.45 19.63
N SER A 329 -5.38 -45.37 19.63
CA SER A 329 -4.90 -44.00 19.84
C SER A 329 -4.26 -43.83 21.24
N ILE A 330 -4.92 -44.34 22.29
CA ILE A 330 -4.37 -44.33 23.65
C ILE A 330 -3.06 -45.11 23.70
N ARG A 331 -2.99 -46.29 23.05
CA ARG A 331 -1.77 -47.09 22.98
C ARG A 331 -0.65 -46.33 22.29
N GLN A 332 -0.88 -45.69 21.15
CA GLN A 332 0.13 -44.90 20.45
C GLN A 332 0.68 -43.75 21.31
N VAL A 333 -0.20 -43.01 22.00
CA VAL A 333 0.21 -41.87 22.86
C VAL A 333 0.97 -42.34 24.11
N THR A 334 0.64 -43.54 24.62
CA THR A 334 1.23 -44.07 25.87
C THR A 334 2.49 -44.89 25.65
N SER A 335 2.58 -45.67 24.57
CA SER A 335 3.76 -46.47 24.22
C SER A 335 4.89 -45.59 23.71
N ASP A 336 4.55 -44.61 22.88
CA ASP A 336 5.51 -43.76 22.21
C ASP A 336 5.34 -42.36 22.80
N LYS A 337 6.16 -42.03 23.80
CA LYS A 337 6.40 -40.64 24.21
C LYS A 337 7.66 -40.15 23.48
N PRO A 338 7.62 -39.86 22.17
CA PRO A 338 8.80 -39.40 21.47
C PRO A 338 9.17 -38.02 22.02
N LEU A 339 10.46 -37.83 22.33
CA LEU A 339 10.96 -36.51 22.63
C LEU A 339 10.75 -35.61 21.42
N LEU A 340 9.98 -34.53 21.57
CA LEU A 340 9.74 -33.60 20.47
C LEU A 340 10.99 -32.75 20.23
N THR A 341 11.84 -33.20 19.31
CA THR A 341 13.09 -32.51 18.98
C THR A 341 12.82 -31.17 18.29
N LYS A 342 13.82 -30.27 18.32
CA LYS A 342 13.77 -29.00 17.57
C LYS A 342 13.51 -29.25 16.08
N ALA A 343 14.20 -30.21 15.48
CA ALA A 343 14.02 -30.60 14.08
C ALA A 343 12.58 -31.07 13.78
N SER A 344 11.98 -31.85 14.68
CA SER A 344 10.57 -32.28 14.56
C SER A 344 9.60 -31.07 14.58
N ARG A 345 9.77 -30.15 15.53
CA ARG A 345 8.95 -28.92 15.60
C ARG A 345 9.06 -28.07 14.35
N ASP A 346 10.27 -27.90 13.83
CA ASP A 346 10.50 -27.07 12.65
C ASP A 346 9.95 -27.73 11.38
N ARG A 347 10.01 -29.06 11.26
CA ARG A 347 9.33 -29.82 10.20
C ARG A 347 7.81 -29.65 10.25
N LEU A 348 7.20 -29.74 11.43
CA LEU A 348 5.74 -29.57 11.58
C LEU A 348 5.29 -28.13 11.26
N LYS A 349 6.06 -27.12 11.69
CA LYS A 349 5.83 -25.72 11.30
C LYS A 349 5.91 -25.52 9.78
N LYS A 350 6.88 -26.15 9.12
CA LYS A 350 7.02 -26.10 7.64
C LYS A 350 5.84 -26.78 6.95
N LEU A 351 5.36 -27.92 7.46
CA LEU A 351 4.20 -28.62 6.91
C LEU A 351 2.91 -27.77 7.03
N ASN A 352 2.61 -27.23 8.20
CA ASN A 352 1.41 -26.41 8.41
C ASN A 352 1.39 -25.17 7.50
N ARG A 353 2.55 -24.54 7.25
CA ARG A 353 2.68 -23.43 6.29
C ARG A 353 2.47 -23.84 4.82
N ARG A 354 2.72 -25.10 4.48
CA ARG A 354 2.48 -25.62 3.12
C ARG A 354 1.02 -26.00 2.88
N THR A 355 0.30 -26.40 3.93
CA THR A 355 -1.10 -26.84 3.81
C THR A 355 -2.06 -25.69 3.50
N PHE A 356 -1.85 -24.52 4.10
CA PHE A 356 -2.74 -23.36 3.92
C PHE A 356 -1.98 -22.20 3.28
N ARG A 357 -2.27 -21.93 2.00
CA ARG A 357 -1.71 -20.78 1.26
C ARG A 357 -2.39 -19.46 1.60
N TYR A 358 -3.68 -19.50 1.92
CA TYR A 358 -4.50 -18.34 2.28
C TYR A 358 -5.33 -18.67 3.52
N THR A 359 -5.69 -17.63 4.26
CA THR A 359 -6.43 -17.72 5.52
C THR A 359 -7.64 -16.82 5.49
N LEU A 360 -8.75 -17.30 6.04
CA LEU A 360 -9.95 -16.50 6.23
C LEU A 360 -10.02 -16.02 7.68
N ILE A 361 -10.02 -14.70 7.86
CA ILE A 361 -10.15 -14.08 9.17
C ILE A 361 -11.56 -13.54 9.32
N ARG A 362 -12.21 -13.90 10.43
CA ARG A 362 -13.53 -13.43 10.82
C ARG A 362 -13.45 -12.72 12.16
N VAL A 363 -13.85 -11.44 12.19
CA VAL A 363 -13.83 -10.60 13.40
C VAL A 363 -15.26 -10.25 13.77
N ARG A 364 -15.71 -10.73 14.93
CA ARG A 364 -17.02 -10.40 15.49
C ARG A 364 -16.91 -9.13 16.33
N LEU A 365 -17.74 -8.13 16.00
CA LEU A 365 -17.85 -6.89 16.75
C LEU A 365 -18.91 -7.03 17.86
N PRO A 366 -18.67 -6.47 19.05
CA PRO A 366 -19.53 -6.68 20.22
C PRO A 366 -20.89 -5.98 20.13
N GLN A 367 -20.98 -4.81 19.48
CA GLN A 367 -22.16 -3.93 19.63
C GLN A 367 -23.34 -4.28 18.72
N ASN A 368 -23.11 -4.85 17.54
CA ASN A 368 -24.15 -4.89 16.48
C ASN A 368 -24.32 -6.27 15.81
N ASN A 369 -23.81 -7.36 16.41
CA ASN A 369 -23.74 -8.69 15.76
C ASN A 369 -23.17 -8.64 14.34
N LEU A 370 -22.23 -7.71 14.12
CA LEU A 370 -21.52 -7.56 12.88
C LEU A 370 -20.33 -8.51 12.86
N LEU A 371 -20.12 -9.16 11.73
CA LEU A 371 -19.02 -10.05 11.46
C LEU A 371 -18.28 -9.51 10.23
N ILE A 372 -17.04 -9.09 10.41
CA ILE A 372 -16.16 -8.71 9.31
C ILE A 372 -15.43 -9.96 8.85
N GLN A 373 -15.43 -10.22 7.55
CA GLN A 373 -14.70 -11.31 6.93
C GLN A 373 -13.69 -10.76 5.92
N ALA A 374 -12.45 -11.23 5.99
CA ALA A 374 -11.39 -10.87 5.06
C ALA A 374 -10.44 -12.04 4.79
N VAL A 375 -9.86 -12.08 3.60
CA VAL A 375 -8.84 -13.07 3.20
C VAL A 375 -7.45 -12.48 3.41
N THR A 376 -6.52 -13.27 3.96
CA THR A 376 -5.12 -12.89 4.21
C THR A 376 -4.12 -13.98 3.82
#